data_AF-A0A8J3P2A9-F1
#
_entry.id   AF-A0A8J3P2A9-F1
#
_cell.length_a   1.000
_cell.length_b   1.000
_cell.length_c   1.000
_cell.angle_alpha   90.00
_cell.angle_beta   90.00
_cell.angle_gamma   90.00
#
_symmetry.space_group_name_H-M   'P 1'
#
loop_
_entity.id
_entity.type
_entity.pdbx_description
1 polymer ?
#
loop_
_entity_poly.entity_id
_entity_poly.type
_entity_poly.pdbx_seq_one_letter_code
_entity_poly.pdbx_strand_id
1 'polypeptide(L)'
;MPRDDVDDFWDLVEQVRARAGRGEFVDGLTLELTRRPIPRIARFHATAMLLANRAATWEMLAAADIVFARHGGCSGDSFVDFRLWLLHLGRDVFEDVLADPDTLADVPEIAALAGDRPWTNADFPGMGELCGIGEHAFELVLDKISPTIAAGIEPPDEFDERPSEMPRDRYVRFGGAASRARFPQLAELFGG
;
A
#
# COMPACT_ATOMS: atom_id res chain seq x y z
N MET A 1 -8.76 -12.12 11.68
CA MET A 1 -7.30 -12.32 11.71
C MET A 1 -6.79 -12.10 13.13
N PRO A 2 -5.93 -12.97 13.69
CA PRO A 2 -5.27 -12.75 14.98
C PRO A 2 -4.46 -11.45 15.00
N ARG A 3 -4.37 -10.79 16.15
CA ARG A 3 -3.55 -9.58 16.37
C ARG A 3 -2.08 -9.81 15.99
N ASP A 4 -1.59 -11.01 16.24
CA ASP A 4 -0.21 -11.42 15.99
C ASP A 4 0.18 -11.34 14.50
N ASP A 5 -0.75 -11.57 13.56
CA ASP A 5 -0.43 -11.51 12.12
C ASP A 5 -0.19 -10.07 11.64
N VAL A 6 -0.91 -9.09 12.22
CA VAL A 6 -0.72 -7.66 11.91
C VAL A 6 0.60 -7.16 12.48
N ASP A 7 0.94 -7.56 13.70
CA ASP A 7 2.22 -7.19 14.31
C ASP A 7 3.39 -7.86 13.55
N ASP A 8 3.29 -9.14 13.19
CA ASP A 8 4.29 -9.85 12.37
C ASP A 8 4.50 -9.22 10.97
N PHE A 9 3.42 -8.69 10.35
CA PHE A 9 3.49 -7.97 9.09
C PHE A 9 4.29 -6.68 9.23
N TRP A 10 3.94 -5.86 10.23
CA TRP A 10 4.61 -4.58 10.46
C TRP A 10 6.08 -4.79 10.84
N ASP A 11 6.41 -5.75 11.70
CA ASP A 11 7.79 -6.06 12.07
C ASP A 11 8.66 -6.36 10.83
N LEU A 12 8.11 -7.12 9.86
CA LEU A 12 8.82 -7.43 8.62
C LEU A 12 8.96 -6.19 7.71
N VAL A 13 7.91 -5.40 7.55
CA VAL A 13 7.94 -4.15 6.77
C VAL A 13 8.97 -3.18 7.34
N GLU A 14 8.95 -2.95 8.66
CA GLU A 14 9.89 -2.09 9.38
C GLU A 14 11.34 -2.59 9.23
N GLN A 15 11.56 -3.90 9.40
CA GLN A 15 12.88 -4.49 9.23
C GLN A 15 13.45 -4.26 7.82
N VAL A 16 12.63 -4.40 6.77
CA VAL A 16 13.08 -4.21 5.39
C VAL A 16 13.29 -2.73 5.10
N ARG A 17 12.37 -1.86 5.53
CA ARG A 17 12.46 -0.41 5.30
C ARG A 17 13.68 0.22 5.98
N ALA A 18 14.10 -0.29 7.13
CA ALA A 18 15.28 0.21 7.84
C ALA A 18 16.60 0.00 7.08
N ARG A 19 16.63 -0.87 6.06
CA ARG A 19 17.85 -1.21 5.30
C ARG A 19 17.74 -1.04 3.79
N ALA A 20 16.54 -0.77 3.27
CA ALA A 20 16.27 -0.69 1.84
C ALA A 20 15.58 0.65 1.51
N GLY A 21 16.06 1.32 0.47
CA GLY A 21 15.32 2.45 -0.10
C GLY A 21 14.06 1.98 -0.83
N ARG A 22 13.19 2.92 -1.21
CA ARG A 22 11.93 2.64 -1.93
C ARG A 22 12.10 1.64 -3.08
N GLY A 23 13.12 1.84 -3.92
CA GLY A 23 13.36 1.01 -5.12
C GLY A 23 13.80 -0.43 -4.83
N GLU A 24 14.30 -0.71 -3.63
CA GLU A 24 14.79 -2.04 -3.22
C GLU A 24 13.82 -2.73 -2.24
N PHE A 25 12.79 -2.01 -1.80
CA PHE A 25 11.90 -2.45 -0.73
C PHE A 25 11.14 -3.73 -1.11
N VAL A 26 10.54 -3.77 -2.30
CA VAL A 26 9.76 -4.92 -2.80
C VAL A 26 10.64 -6.16 -2.94
N ASP A 27 11.83 -6.02 -3.52
CA ASP A 27 12.80 -7.12 -3.66
C ASP A 27 13.30 -7.61 -2.30
N GLY A 28 13.62 -6.68 -1.40
CA GLY A 28 14.06 -6.99 -0.04
C GLY A 28 12.99 -7.73 0.77
N LEU A 29 11.73 -7.33 0.62
CA LEU A 29 10.59 -7.95 1.29
C LEU A 29 10.30 -9.34 0.71
N THR A 30 10.32 -9.48 -0.61
CA THR A 30 10.21 -10.78 -1.30
C THR A 30 11.28 -11.74 -0.79
N LEU A 31 12.55 -11.30 -0.73
CA LEU A 31 13.65 -12.15 -0.27
C LEU A 31 13.44 -12.66 1.16
N GLU A 32 13.00 -11.80 2.09
CA GLU A 32 12.70 -12.24 3.46
C GLU A 32 11.51 -13.20 3.52
N LEU A 33 10.48 -13.00 2.69
CA LEU A 33 9.35 -13.92 2.58
C LEU A 33 9.79 -15.31 2.11
N THR A 34 10.73 -15.41 1.17
CA THR A 34 11.24 -16.72 0.69
C THR A 34 11.96 -17.54 1.77
N ARG A 35 12.29 -16.94 2.92
CA ARG A 35 12.91 -17.62 4.07
C ARG A 35 11.88 -18.11 5.08
N ARG A 36 10.60 -17.80 4.87
CA ARG A 36 9.50 -18.15 5.76
C ARG A 36 8.74 -19.38 5.23
N PRO A 37 8.08 -20.16 6.10
CA PRO A 37 7.18 -21.22 5.65
C PRO A 37 6.02 -20.66 4.81
N ILE A 38 5.52 -21.43 3.83
CA ILE A 38 4.40 -21.04 2.94
C ILE A 38 3.20 -20.44 3.71
N PRO A 39 2.73 -21.02 4.85
CA PRO A 39 1.63 -20.40 5.60
C PRO A 39 1.92 -18.99 6.14
N ARG A 40 3.18 -18.64 6.38
CA ARG A 40 3.57 -17.29 6.79
C ARG A 40 3.62 -16.33 5.59
N ILE A 41 3.94 -16.81 4.40
CA ILE A 41 3.85 -16.03 3.15
C ILE A 41 2.39 -15.70 2.85
N ALA A 42 1.51 -16.71 2.93
CA ALA A 42 0.07 -16.54 2.74
C ALA A 42 -0.55 -15.52 3.71
N ARG A 43 -0.22 -15.63 5.00
CA ARG A 43 -0.69 -14.66 6.01
C ARG A 43 -0.16 -13.25 5.80
N PHE A 44 1.08 -13.12 5.34
CA PHE A 44 1.62 -11.81 4.98
C PHE A 44 0.78 -11.17 3.86
N HIS A 45 0.48 -11.94 2.80
CA HIS A 45 -0.38 -11.51 1.69
C HIS A 45 -1.75 -11.05 2.19
N ALA A 46 -2.49 -11.92 2.89
CA ALA A 46 -3.81 -11.57 3.42
C ALA A 46 -3.77 -10.34 4.35
N THR A 47 -2.70 -10.18 5.13
CA THR A 47 -2.55 -9.00 6.01
C THR A 47 -2.34 -7.72 5.21
N ALA A 48 -1.53 -7.75 4.15
CA ALA A 48 -1.36 -6.62 3.24
C ALA A 48 -2.70 -6.22 2.60
N MET A 49 -3.48 -7.21 2.13
CA MET A 49 -4.79 -6.99 1.52
C MET A 49 -5.79 -6.41 2.53
N LEU A 50 -5.79 -6.93 3.75
CA LEU A 50 -6.62 -6.44 4.85
C LEU A 50 -6.31 -4.99 5.19
N LEU A 51 -5.02 -4.64 5.34
CA LEU A 51 -4.59 -3.28 5.68
C LEU A 51 -4.88 -2.30 4.54
N ALA A 52 -4.59 -2.67 3.29
CA ALA A 52 -4.96 -1.87 2.13
C ALA A 52 -6.48 -1.64 2.06
N ASN A 53 -7.30 -2.64 2.40
CA ASN A 53 -8.75 -2.48 2.50
C ASN A 53 -9.18 -1.60 3.68
N ARG A 54 -8.42 -1.58 4.78
CA ARG A 54 -8.68 -0.69 5.93
C ARG A 54 -8.55 0.78 5.53
N ALA A 55 -7.62 1.10 4.64
CA ALA A 55 -7.46 2.43 4.05
C ALA A 55 -8.45 2.73 2.90
N ALA A 56 -9.35 1.82 2.55
CA ALA A 56 -10.35 2.01 1.48
C ALA A 56 -11.55 2.85 1.95
N THR A 57 -11.31 4.07 2.41
CA THR A 57 -12.37 5.00 2.86
C THR A 57 -12.61 6.10 1.81
N TRP A 58 -13.81 6.68 1.81
CA TRP A 58 -14.11 7.83 0.94
C TRP A 58 -13.27 9.06 1.30
N GLU A 59 -12.89 9.22 2.57
CA GLU A 59 -11.99 10.30 2.99
C GLU A 59 -10.58 10.09 2.45
N MET A 60 -10.05 8.86 2.54
CA MET A 60 -8.74 8.54 1.99
C MET A 60 -8.70 8.71 0.47
N LEU A 61 -9.76 8.27 -0.24
CA LEU A 61 -9.86 8.47 -1.68
C LEU A 61 -9.89 9.96 -2.05
N ALA A 62 -10.61 10.78 -1.29
CA ALA A 62 -10.66 12.22 -1.54
C ALA A 62 -9.32 12.91 -1.25
N ALA A 63 -8.60 12.50 -0.20
CA ALA A 63 -7.27 13.00 0.10
C ALA A 63 -6.27 12.60 -0.99
N ALA A 64 -6.29 11.34 -1.43
CA ALA A 64 -5.50 10.86 -2.57
C ALA A 64 -5.84 11.66 -3.85
N ASP A 65 -7.12 11.90 -4.15
CA ASP A 65 -7.52 12.68 -5.33
C ASP A 65 -6.94 14.10 -5.34
N ILE A 66 -6.79 14.74 -4.17
CA ILE A 66 -6.09 16.04 -4.05
C ILE A 66 -4.62 15.90 -4.44
N VAL A 67 -3.93 14.89 -3.92
CA VAL A 67 -2.52 14.59 -4.24
C VAL A 67 -2.34 14.33 -5.75
N PHE A 68 -3.25 13.57 -6.35
CA PHE A 68 -3.23 13.21 -7.77
C PHE A 68 -3.87 14.26 -8.70
N ALA A 69 -4.38 15.38 -8.19
CA ALA A 69 -5.21 16.31 -8.97
C ALA A 69 -4.50 16.85 -10.23
N ARG A 70 -3.19 17.11 -10.15
CA ARG A 70 -2.36 17.57 -11.29
C ARG A 70 -2.04 16.47 -12.32
N HIS A 71 -2.38 15.21 -12.01
CA HIS A 71 -2.12 14.02 -12.83
C HIS A 71 -3.39 13.32 -13.31
N GLY A 72 -4.51 14.04 -13.34
CA GLY A 72 -5.79 13.50 -13.81
C GLY A 72 -6.65 12.87 -12.72
N GLY A 73 -6.28 13.04 -11.44
CA GLY A 73 -7.01 12.53 -10.29
C GLY A 73 -6.68 11.08 -9.95
N CYS A 74 -7.36 10.55 -8.94
CA CYS A 74 -7.15 9.18 -8.45
C CYS A 74 -8.16 8.21 -9.09
N SER A 75 -7.69 7.28 -9.93
CA SER A 75 -8.49 6.17 -10.42
C SER A 75 -8.62 5.07 -9.34
N GLY A 76 -9.46 4.06 -9.59
CA GLY A 76 -9.55 2.88 -8.71
C GLY A 76 -8.22 2.14 -8.60
N ASP A 77 -7.54 1.93 -9.73
CA ASP A 77 -6.22 1.27 -9.78
C ASP A 77 -5.15 2.08 -9.05
N SER A 78 -5.06 3.39 -9.32
CA SER A 78 -4.08 4.22 -8.61
C SER A 78 -4.39 4.34 -7.12
N PHE A 79 -5.67 4.21 -6.73
CA PHE A 79 -6.07 4.19 -5.34
C PHE A 79 -5.68 2.88 -4.63
N VAL A 80 -5.72 1.74 -5.33
CA VAL A 80 -5.16 0.47 -4.83
C VAL A 80 -3.66 0.62 -4.62
N ASP A 81 -2.94 1.09 -5.63
CA ASP A 81 -1.48 1.26 -5.56
C ASP A 81 -1.06 2.24 -4.47
N PHE A 82 -1.82 3.33 -4.30
CA PHE A 82 -1.61 4.32 -3.25
C PHE A 82 -1.73 3.72 -1.86
N ARG A 83 -2.76 2.91 -1.61
CA ARG A 83 -2.95 2.27 -0.29
C ARG A 83 -1.90 1.22 0.00
N LEU A 84 -1.42 0.50 -1.02
CA LEU A 84 -0.29 -0.41 -0.88
C LEU A 84 1.01 0.37 -0.60
N TRP A 85 1.19 1.53 -1.23
CA TRP A 85 2.30 2.43 -0.94
C TRP A 85 2.28 2.98 0.50
N LEU A 86 1.11 3.26 1.08
CA LEU A 86 1.04 3.66 2.50
C LEU A 86 1.61 2.59 3.44
N LEU A 87 1.49 1.29 3.10
CA LEU A 87 2.10 0.22 3.89
C LEU A 87 3.63 0.29 3.88
N HIS A 88 4.22 0.73 2.76
CA HIS A 88 5.65 0.96 2.67
C HIS A 88 6.14 2.08 3.59
N LEU A 89 5.32 3.06 3.94
CA LEU A 89 5.72 4.17 4.83
C LEU A 89 5.91 3.73 6.29
N GLY A 90 5.44 2.53 6.64
CA GLY A 90 5.52 1.98 7.99
C GLY A 90 4.26 2.20 8.81
N ARG A 91 4.23 1.56 9.98
CA ARG A 91 3.02 1.46 10.78
C ARG A 91 2.52 2.81 11.28
N ASP A 92 3.41 3.63 11.83
CA ASP A 92 3.01 4.88 12.47
C ASP A 92 2.39 5.84 11.47
N VAL A 93 3.05 6.06 10.32
CA VAL A 93 2.51 6.89 9.23
C VAL A 93 1.19 6.33 8.70
N PHE A 94 1.09 5.01 8.53
CA PHE A 94 -0.14 4.38 8.07
C PHE A 94 -1.31 4.59 9.05
N GLU A 95 -1.09 4.43 10.35
CA GLU A 95 -2.11 4.62 11.38
C GLU A 95 -2.50 6.10 11.53
N ASP A 96 -1.54 7.02 11.47
CA ASP A 96 -1.77 8.47 11.53
C ASP A 96 -2.62 8.94 10.35
N VAL A 97 -2.24 8.54 9.13
CA VAL A 97 -2.97 8.86 7.89
C VAL A 97 -4.36 8.23 7.87
N LEU A 98 -4.52 7.02 8.43
CA LEU A 98 -5.84 6.40 8.54
C LEU A 98 -6.75 7.14 9.53
N ALA A 99 -6.19 7.66 10.62
CA ALA A 99 -6.93 8.44 11.61
C ALA A 99 -7.33 9.82 11.09
N ASP A 100 -6.43 10.49 10.36
CA ASP A 100 -6.70 11.75 9.70
C ASP A 100 -5.96 11.86 8.35
N PRO A 101 -6.64 11.66 7.21
CA PRO A 101 -6.00 11.69 5.90
C PRO A 101 -5.35 13.03 5.53
N ASP A 102 -5.68 14.13 6.21
CA ASP A 102 -5.03 15.43 5.97
C ASP A 102 -3.54 15.42 6.40
N THR A 103 -3.15 14.52 7.30
CA THR A 103 -1.75 14.32 7.72
C THR A 103 -0.85 13.77 6.59
N LEU A 104 -1.42 13.36 5.45
CA LEU A 104 -0.64 13.12 4.23
C LEU A 104 0.22 14.33 3.84
N ALA A 105 -0.20 15.56 4.19
CA ALA A 105 0.59 16.76 3.95
C ALA A 105 1.94 16.77 4.69
N ASP A 106 2.04 16.08 5.83
CA ASP A 106 3.25 15.96 6.64
C ASP A 106 4.19 14.84 6.14
N VAL A 107 3.71 13.97 5.25
CA VAL A 107 4.52 12.88 4.69
C VAL A 107 5.55 13.48 3.73
N PRO A 108 6.87 13.30 3.96
CA PRO A 108 7.92 13.93 3.15
C PRO A 108 7.80 13.62 1.65
N GLU A 109 7.45 12.39 1.32
CA GLU A 109 7.23 11.93 -0.03
C GLU A 109 6.06 12.66 -0.71
N ILE A 110 5.00 13.00 0.01
CA ILE A 110 3.86 13.80 -0.51
C ILE A 110 4.24 15.27 -0.62
N ALA A 111 4.87 15.84 0.40
CA ALA A 111 5.31 17.23 0.39
C ALA A 111 6.24 17.54 -0.79
N ALA A 112 7.10 16.58 -1.17
CA ALA A 112 7.98 16.69 -2.32
C ALA A 112 7.25 16.75 -3.69
N LEU A 113 5.97 16.38 -3.75
CA LEU A 113 5.15 16.35 -4.96
C LEU A 113 4.41 17.67 -5.24
N ALA A 114 4.35 18.58 -4.26
CA ALA A 114 3.60 19.83 -4.33
C ALA A 114 4.17 20.87 -5.32
N GLY A 115 5.42 20.67 -5.77
CA GLY A 115 6.09 21.58 -6.71
C GLY A 115 5.57 21.50 -8.15
N ASP A 116 6.07 22.39 -9.01
CA ASP A 116 5.68 22.50 -10.42
C ASP A 116 6.42 21.52 -11.35
N ARG A 117 7.32 20.70 -10.80
CA ARG A 117 8.07 19.73 -11.60
C ARG A 117 7.14 18.58 -12.02
N PRO A 118 7.28 18.05 -13.25
CA PRO A 118 6.59 16.83 -13.63
C PRO A 118 7.07 15.66 -12.75
N TRP A 119 6.13 14.78 -12.38
CA TRP A 119 6.45 13.56 -11.66
C TRP A 119 7.12 12.57 -12.61
N THR A 120 8.08 11.83 -12.07
CA THR A 120 8.59 10.60 -12.66
C THR A 120 7.85 9.41 -12.06
N ASN A 121 8.01 8.21 -12.64
CA ASN A 121 7.48 6.99 -12.05
C ASN A 121 7.98 6.76 -10.61
N ALA A 122 9.20 7.22 -10.30
CA ALA A 122 9.78 7.13 -8.96
C ALA A 122 9.22 8.15 -7.95
N ASP A 123 8.42 9.11 -8.41
CA ASP A 123 7.70 10.08 -7.58
C ASP A 123 6.26 9.64 -7.31
N PHE A 124 5.67 8.86 -8.21
CA PHE A 124 4.29 8.41 -8.11
C PHE A 124 4.07 7.67 -6.78
N PRO A 125 3.17 8.09 -5.89
CA PRO A 125 2.93 7.45 -4.60
C PRO A 125 2.08 6.19 -4.79
N GLY A 126 2.67 5.18 -5.42
CA GLY A 126 2.04 3.90 -5.72
C GLY A 126 3.05 2.76 -5.59
N MET A 127 2.56 1.61 -5.14
CA MET A 127 3.36 0.38 -4.98
C MET A 127 2.48 -0.85 -5.25
N GLY A 128 1.92 -0.91 -6.46
CA GLY A 128 1.06 -2.02 -6.89
C GLY A 128 1.75 -3.39 -6.86
N GLU A 129 3.07 -3.40 -7.00
CA GLU A 129 3.89 -4.61 -6.91
C GLU A 129 3.72 -5.34 -5.57
N LEU A 130 3.43 -4.60 -4.48
CA LEU A 130 3.18 -5.18 -3.16
C LEU A 130 2.02 -6.19 -3.18
N CYS A 131 1.07 -6.05 -4.11
CA CYS A 131 -0.08 -6.94 -4.25
C CYS A 131 0.33 -8.38 -4.61
N GLY A 132 1.41 -8.55 -5.37
CA GLY A 132 1.84 -9.86 -5.90
C GLY A 132 3.03 -10.49 -5.16
N ILE A 133 3.57 -9.86 -4.11
CA ILE A 133 4.83 -10.34 -3.52
C ILE A 133 4.69 -11.68 -2.80
N GLY A 134 3.50 -11.98 -2.27
CA GLY A 134 3.22 -13.28 -1.63
C GLY A 134 3.30 -14.42 -2.64
N GLU A 135 2.64 -14.23 -3.78
CA GLU A 135 2.66 -15.15 -4.93
C GLU A 135 4.08 -15.32 -5.46
N HIS A 136 4.78 -14.20 -5.70
CA HIS A 136 6.14 -14.25 -6.22
C HIS A 136 7.12 -14.95 -5.26
N ALA A 137 7.02 -14.68 -3.96
CA ALA A 137 7.84 -15.36 -2.96
C ALA A 137 7.52 -16.87 -2.88
N PHE A 138 6.24 -17.25 -3.05
CA PHE A 138 5.82 -18.65 -3.10
C PHE A 138 6.42 -19.37 -4.32
N GLU A 139 6.36 -18.78 -5.51
CA GLU A 139 6.98 -19.33 -6.72
C GLU A 139 8.49 -19.55 -6.51
N LEU A 140 9.20 -18.55 -5.96
CA LEU A 140 10.62 -18.66 -5.65
C LEU A 140 10.95 -19.73 -4.59
N VAL A 141 10.01 -20.08 -3.73
CA VAL A 141 10.16 -21.20 -2.78
C VAL A 141 9.99 -22.53 -3.49
N LEU A 142 9.02 -22.65 -4.41
CA LEU A 142 8.80 -23.86 -5.20
C LEU A 142 9.98 -24.14 -6.15
N ASP A 143 10.59 -23.12 -6.73
CA ASP A 143 11.77 -23.24 -7.60
C ASP A 143 13.00 -23.84 -6.89
N LYS A 144 13.02 -23.82 -5.54
CA LYS A 144 14.13 -24.36 -4.73
C LYS A 144 13.98 -25.85 -4.41
N ILE A 145 12.85 -26.47 -4.75
CA ILE A 145 12.57 -27.88 -4.46
C ILE A 145 12.39 -28.70 -5.74
N SER A 146 12.32 -30.03 -5.60
CA SER A 146 12.11 -30.92 -6.75
C SER A 146 10.78 -30.60 -7.46
N PRO A 147 10.74 -30.53 -8.80
CA PRO A 147 9.51 -30.28 -9.57
C PRO A 147 8.37 -31.24 -9.23
N THR A 148 8.69 -32.49 -8.88
CA THR A 148 7.68 -33.49 -8.48
C THR A 148 7.02 -33.13 -7.14
N ILE A 149 7.76 -32.56 -6.20
CA ILE A 149 7.21 -32.11 -4.92
C ILE A 149 6.43 -30.80 -5.14
N ALA A 150 7.01 -29.85 -5.88
CA ALA A 150 6.38 -28.57 -6.18
C ALA A 150 5.01 -28.74 -6.86
N ALA A 151 4.89 -29.67 -7.82
CA ALA A 151 3.63 -29.96 -8.50
C ALA A 151 2.51 -30.50 -7.58
N GLY A 152 2.83 -30.92 -6.36
CA GLY A 152 1.85 -31.36 -5.36
C GLY A 152 1.49 -30.30 -4.34
N ILE A 153 2.02 -29.08 -4.46
CA ILE A 153 1.76 -27.96 -3.55
C ILE A 153 0.88 -26.96 -4.28
N GLU A 154 -0.36 -26.82 -3.81
CA GLU A 154 -1.28 -25.81 -4.34
C GLU A 154 -0.99 -24.42 -3.76
N PRO A 155 -1.22 -23.35 -4.53
CA PRO A 155 -1.21 -21.99 -4.00
C PRO A 155 -2.22 -21.83 -2.85
N PRO A 156 -1.86 -21.16 -1.76
CA PRO A 156 -2.80 -20.79 -0.70
C PRO A 156 -3.96 -19.91 -1.21
N ASP A 157 -5.18 -20.16 -0.71
CA ASP A 157 -6.39 -19.40 -1.07
C ASP A 157 -6.26 -17.89 -0.80
N GLU A 158 -5.43 -17.50 0.18
CA GLU A 158 -5.15 -16.09 0.48
C GLU A 158 -4.62 -15.32 -0.73
N PHE A 159 -3.97 -15.99 -1.68
CA PHE A 159 -3.47 -15.37 -2.90
C PHE A 159 -4.56 -14.96 -3.88
N ASP A 160 -5.82 -15.39 -3.70
CA ASP A 160 -6.95 -14.87 -4.48
C ASP A 160 -7.45 -13.52 -3.93
N GLU A 161 -7.04 -13.13 -2.72
CA GLU A 161 -7.46 -11.87 -2.13
C GLU A 161 -6.80 -10.68 -2.84
N ARG A 162 -7.62 -9.66 -3.11
CA ARG A 162 -7.19 -8.38 -3.71
C ARG A 162 -7.81 -7.21 -2.94
N PRO A 163 -7.16 -6.03 -2.89
CA PRO A 163 -7.76 -4.85 -2.31
C PRO A 163 -8.94 -4.41 -3.19
N SER A 164 -10.03 -3.92 -2.60
CA SER A 164 -11.14 -3.38 -3.37
C SER A 164 -10.72 -2.09 -4.08
N GLU A 165 -11.03 -1.92 -5.35
CA GLU A 165 -10.75 -0.69 -6.12
C GLU A 165 -11.45 0.54 -5.55
N MET A 166 -12.60 0.36 -4.90
CA MET A 166 -13.42 1.45 -4.37
C MET A 166 -13.78 1.23 -2.89
N PRO A 167 -13.98 2.31 -2.12
CA PRO A 167 -14.55 2.23 -0.77
C PRO A 167 -15.93 1.56 -0.77
N ARG A 168 -16.19 0.70 0.23
CA ARG A 168 -17.44 -0.08 0.31
C ARG A 168 -18.62 0.67 0.91
N ASP A 169 -18.36 1.72 1.69
CA ASP A 169 -19.39 2.47 2.41
C ASP A 169 -20.17 3.43 1.51
N ARG A 170 -21.18 4.09 2.06
CA ARG A 170 -21.98 5.09 1.32
C ARG A 170 -21.07 6.19 0.78
N TYR A 171 -21.17 6.42 -0.53
CA TYR A 171 -20.47 7.50 -1.23
C TYR A 171 -20.57 8.84 -0.50
N VAL A 172 -19.41 9.41 -0.16
CA VAL A 172 -19.27 10.78 0.33
C VAL A 172 -18.62 11.60 -0.77
N ARG A 173 -19.34 12.61 -1.27
CA ARG A 173 -18.81 13.52 -2.27
C ARG A 173 -18.10 14.70 -1.60
N PHE A 174 -16.80 14.82 -1.80
CA PHE A 174 -16.05 16.02 -1.44
C PHE A 174 -15.98 16.94 -2.66
N GLY A 175 -16.91 17.89 -2.77
CA GLY A 175 -16.75 18.99 -3.73
C GLY A 175 -15.60 19.93 -3.30
N GLY A 176 -15.08 20.76 -4.21
CA GLY A 176 -13.87 21.56 -3.94
C GLY A 176 -13.85 22.34 -2.62
N ALA A 177 -14.94 23.03 -2.25
CA ALA A 177 -15.03 23.76 -0.97
C ALA A 177 -15.11 22.83 0.26
N ALA A 178 -15.84 21.71 0.16
CA ALA A 178 -15.95 20.73 1.25
C ALA A 178 -14.64 19.96 1.44
N SER A 179 -13.94 19.66 0.35
CA SER A 179 -12.61 19.04 0.36
C SER A 179 -11.59 19.94 1.04
N ARG A 180 -11.52 21.22 0.67
CA ARG A 180 -10.63 22.20 1.33
C ARG A 180 -10.92 22.39 2.82
N ALA A 181 -12.18 22.27 3.24
CA ALA A 181 -12.54 22.37 4.65
C ALA A 181 -12.19 21.09 5.44
N ARG A 182 -12.25 19.91 4.80
CA ARG A 182 -11.92 18.63 5.43
C ARG A 182 -10.41 18.34 5.45
N PHE A 183 -9.71 18.82 4.42
CA PHE A 183 -8.28 18.60 4.19
C PHE A 183 -7.55 19.96 4.00
N PRO A 184 -7.55 20.84 5.01
CA PRO A 184 -6.95 22.16 4.89
C PRO A 184 -5.44 22.11 4.57
N GLN A 185 -4.68 21.15 5.11
CA GLN A 185 -3.24 21.08 4.89
C GLN A 185 -2.92 20.62 3.46
N LEU A 186 -3.59 19.56 2.99
CA LEU A 186 -3.45 19.11 1.60
C LEU A 186 -3.91 20.19 0.62
N ALA A 187 -4.98 20.91 0.96
CA ALA A 187 -5.46 22.02 0.14
C ALA A 187 -4.46 23.18 0.08
N GLU A 188 -3.78 23.52 1.16
CA GLU A 188 -2.72 24.53 1.15
C GLU A 188 -1.52 24.06 0.33
N LEU A 189 -1.14 22.79 0.48
CA LEU A 189 0.01 22.20 -0.18
C LEU A 189 -0.18 22.06 -1.70
N PHE A 190 -1.36 21.64 -2.17
CA PHE A 190 -1.62 21.38 -3.60
C PHE A 190 -2.49 22.43 -4.31
N GLY A 191 -3.18 23.31 -3.56
CA GLY A 191 -4.26 24.17 -4.05
C GLY A 191 -3.88 25.59 -4.46
N GLY A 192 -2.63 25.82 -4.87
CA GLY A 192 -2.20 27.07 -5.53
C GLY A 192 -3.03 27.43 -6.77
#